data_AF-A0A9E1AU51-F1
#
_entry.id   AF-A0A9E1AU51-F1
#
_cell.length_a   1.000
_cell.length_b   1.000
_cell.length_c   1.000
_cell.angle_alpha   90.00
_cell.angle_beta   90.00
_cell.angle_gamma   90.00
#
_symmetry.space_group_name_H-M   'P 1'
#
loop_
_entity.id
_entity.type
_entity.pdbx_description
1 polymer ?
#
loop_
_entity_poly.entity_id
_entity_poly.type
_entity_poly.pdbx_seq_one_letter_code
_entity_poly.pdbx_strand_id
1 'polypeptide(L)'
;MRKTKIICTLGPSTDDENIVRQMMRAGMNVARFNFSHQTHAEHKARYDMVVKLREELGLPIATLLDTKGPEIRLHKIKNGKAVLKAGEKFVLYTDEIIGDETKASITYKNLPQDIKAGTRILIDDGLIELRVKSFTSSEIVTEVVNGGVISNSKGINVPGVYLSMPFLSKKDEEDIVFGIETGFDFIAASFVRCAQDILDIRAILNRHNCHSIKIIAKIENIDGVNNIDEILRVTDGVMVARGDMGVEIPLEEIPVLQKMLIKKAYNAGKQVITATQMLDSMMKNPRPTRAESTDVANAIYDGTSAIMLSGETAAGAYPVESLITMAKIAERAENDIDYIKRFNSRDIMEAPNVTNAISHATVTTAHDLGATAIITVTKTGQTARMISKYRPLCPIIGCSTNMQVCRQMNLSWGVTPISVEEKTITDELFDHSVDMAVKAGLVSSGDLVVITAGVPLGISGTTNLLKVHVVGDVLLSGSGVTHHVACGNLCVCRDEEEAKRNFKHGDILVIPRTSNEILDIMKQASGIITEIDGLNSHAAIVGLALDIPVIVGAENASLRLKSGTTVTLDAVRGIVCSDKVALKKEQ
;
A
#
# COMPACT_ATOMS: atom_id res chain seq x y z
N MET A 1 6.72 -0.18 -10.83
CA MET A 1 6.29 -0.91 -9.63
C MET A 1 4.86 -0.50 -9.28
N ARG A 2 3.98 -1.45 -8.98
CA ARG A 2 2.61 -1.17 -8.53
C ARG A 2 2.60 -0.39 -7.21
N LYS A 3 1.74 0.62 -7.10
CA LYS A 3 1.64 1.49 -5.92
C LYS A 3 0.55 1.04 -4.96
N THR A 4 -0.63 0.72 -5.48
CA THR A 4 -1.79 0.24 -4.73
C THR A 4 -1.54 -1.17 -4.22
N LYS A 5 -1.86 -1.40 -2.95
CA LYS A 5 -1.61 -2.67 -2.26
C LYS A 5 -2.79 -3.62 -2.45
N ILE A 6 -2.54 -4.92 -2.45
CA ILE A 6 -3.59 -5.93 -2.59
C ILE A 6 -3.67 -6.78 -1.33
N ILE A 7 -4.86 -6.85 -0.76
CA ILE A 7 -5.20 -7.70 0.37
C ILE A 7 -5.95 -8.91 -0.19
N CYS A 8 -5.55 -10.12 0.20
CA CYS A 8 -6.24 -11.34 -0.19
C CYS A 8 -6.76 -12.04 1.06
N THR A 9 -8.04 -12.42 1.05
CA THR A 9 -8.63 -13.21 2.11
C THR A 9 -8.25 -14.68 1.93
N LEU A 10 -7.75 -15.30 2.99
CA LEU A 10 -7.42 -16.72 3.00
C LEU A 10 -8.65 -17.56 3.41
N GLY A 11 -8.83 -18.68 2.74
CA GLY A 11 -9.88 -19.66 2.98
C GLY A 11 -9.59 -20.99 2.29
N PRO A 12 -10.60 -21.85 2.11
CA PRO A 12 -10.46 -23.18 1.51
C PRO A 12 -9.68 -23.22 0.19
N SER A 13 -9.87 -22.25 -0.70
CA SER A 13 -9.16 -22.19 -1.99
C SER A 13 -7.66 -21.85 -1.87
N THR A 14 -7.22 -21.47 -0.67
CA THR A 14 -5.83 -21.09 -0.36
C THR A 14 -5.22 -21.96 0.75
N ASP A 15 -5.83 -23.11 1.07
CA ASP A 15 -5.25 -24.06 2.03
C ASP A 15 -4.07 -24.86 1.42
N ASP A 16 -3.89 -24.80 0.09
CA ASP A 16 -2.70 -25.28 -0.60
C ASP A 16 -1.57 -24.24 -0.55
N GLU A 17 -0.44 -24.63 0.04
CA GLU A 17 0.79 -23.85 0.13
C GLU A 17 1.28 -23.35 -1.25
N ASN A 18 1.10 -24.15 -2.32
CA ASN A 18 1.50 -23.75 -3.67
C ASN A 18 0.67 -22.58 -4.21
N ILE A 19 -0.61 -22.52 -3.88
CA ILE A 19 -1.49 -21.41 -4.27
C ILE A 19 -1.06 -20.14 -3.54
N VAL A 20 -0.81 -20.23 -2.23
CA VAL A 20 -0.35 -19.07 -1.44
C VAL A 20 1.01 -18.58 -1.94
N ARG A 21 1.94 -19.48 -2.26
CA ARG A 21 3.25 -19.13 -2.86
C ARG A 21 3.08 -18.39 -4.19
N GLN A 22 2.19 -18.87 -5.07
CA GLN A 22 1.87 -18.20 -6.33
C GLN A 22 1.26 -16.81 -6.08
N MET A 23 0.34 -16.69 -5.12
CA MET A 23 -0.28 -15.40 -4.79
C MET A 23 0.73 -14.40 -4.22
N MET A 24 1.64 -14.82 -3.34
CA MET A 24 2.70 -13.96 -2.83
C MET A 24 3.58 -13.42 -3.98
N ARG A 25 3.98 -14.28 -4.93
CA ARG A 25 4.75 -13.89 -6.11
C ARG A 25 3.96 -13.02 -7.10
N ALA A 26 2.66 -13.24 -7.22
CA ALA A 26 1.76 -12.42 -8.03
C ALA A 26 1.46 -11.04 -7.41
N GLY A 27 1.94 -10.79 -6.19
CA GLY A 27 1.88 -9.49 -5.55
C GLY A 27 0.79 -9.38 -4.49
N MET A 28 0.46 -10.44 -3.75
CA MET A 28 -0.26 -10.26 -2.48
C MET A 28 0.59 -9.40 -1.53
N ASN A 29 0.02 -8.41 -0.85
CA ASN A 29 0.72 -7.59 0.14
C ASN A 29 0.32 -7.93 1.58
N VAL A 30 -0.95 -8.29 1.78
CA VAL A 30 -1.52 -8.63 3.09
C VAL A 30 -2.42 -9.86 2.95
N ALA A 31 -2.27 -10.81 3.88
CA ALA A 31 -3.15 -11.94 4.05
C ALA A 31 -4.22 -11.60 5.11
N ARG A 32 -5.49 -11.60 4.70
CA ARG A 32 -6.65 -11.37 5.57
C ARG A 32 -7.22 -12.69 6.10
N PHE A 33 -7.54 -12.71 7.38
CA PHE A 33 -8.14 -13.82 8.10
C PHE A 33 -9.50 -13.38 8.63
N ASN A 34 -10.57 -14.00 8.15
CA ASN A 34 -11.93 -13.64 8.54
C ASN A 34 -12.42 -14.52 9.70
N PHE A 35 -12.55 -13.94 10.90
CA PHE A 35 -12.88 -14.69 12.12
C PHE A 35 -14.39 -14.93 12.33
N SER A 36 -15.23 -14.56 11.35
CA SER A 36 -16.69 -14.75 11.42
C SER A 36 -17.14 -16.22 11.35
N HIS A 37 -16.32 -17.11 10.78
CA HIS A 37 -16.76 -18.48 10.43
C HIS A 37 -15.82 -19.60 10.90
N GLN A 38 -14.58 -19.29 11.25
CA GLN A 38 -13.51 -20.28 11.42
C GLN A 38 -13.00 -20.32 12.85
N THR A 39 -12.35 -21.42 13.19
CA THR A 39 -11.77 -21.66 14.52
C THR A 39 -10.34 -21.10 14.61
N HIS A 40 -9.88 -20.83 15.83
CA HIS A 40 -8.49 -20.40 16.07
C HIS A 40 -7.47 -21.41 15.53
N ALA A 41 -7.75 -22.71 15.59
CA ALA A 41 -6.87 -23.76 15.07
C ALA A 41 -6.68 -23.66 13.55
N GLU A 42 -7.76 -23.44 12.80
CA GLU A 42 -7.70 -23.25 11.34
C GLU A 42 -6.97 -21.95 10.98
N HIS A 43 -7.23 -20.86 11.71
CA HIS A 43 -6.50 -19.61 11.52
C HIS A 43 -5.02 -19.75 11.83
N LYS A 44 -4.65 -20.51 12.87
CA LYS A 44 -3.26 -20.76 13.24
C LYS A 44 -2.51 -21.51 12.14
N ALA A 45 -3.11 -22.55 11.57
CA ALA A 45 -2.51 -23.30 10.47
C ALA A 45 -2.21 -22.41 9.24
N ARG A 46 -3.18 -21.57 8.85
CA ARG A 46 -2.99 -20.59 7.76
C ARG A 46 -1.94 -19.53 8.09
N TYR A 47 -1.91 -19.07 9.34
CA TYR A 47 -0.92 -18.09 9.80
C TYR A 47 0.49 -18.66 9.69
N ASP A 48 0.72 -19.87 10.21
CA ASP A 48 2.04 -20.51 10.18
C ASP A 48 2.51 -20.76 8.75
N MET A 49 1.61 -21.12 7.83
CA MET A 49 1.91 -21.21 6.39
C MET A 49 2.33 -19.85 5.80
N VAL A 50 1.63 -18.76 6.12
CA VAL A 50 1.99 -17.41 5.66
C VAL A 50 3.36 -16.99 6.20
N VAL A 51 3.66 -17.28 7.47
CA VAL A 51 4.96 -16.97 8.07
C VAL A 51 6.08 -17.76 7.39
N LYS A 52 5.91 -19.07 7.21
CA LYS A 52 6.88 -19.91 6.49
C LYS A 52 7.18 -19.36 5.09
N LEU A 53 6.14 -19.12 4.31
CA LEU A 53 6.29 -18.70 2.91
C LEU A 53 6.86 -17.29 2.76
N ARG A 54 6.47 -16.35 3.64
CA ARG A 54 6.98 -14.98 3.55
C ARG A 54 8.48 -14.91 3.89
N GLU A 55 8.95 -15.77 4.78
CA GLU A 55 10.38 -15.94 5.10
C GLU A 55 11.14 -16.63 3.96
N GLU A 56 10.61 -17.73 3.43
CA GLU A 56 11.18 -18.46 2.26
C GLU A 56 11.36 -17.53 1.05
N LEU A 57 10.37 -16.68 0.78
CA LEU A 57 10.36 -15.80 -0.39
C LEU A 57 11.03 -14.44 -0.13
N GLY A 58 11.40 -14.12 1.11
CA GLY A 58 11.93 -12.80 1.48
C GLY A 58 10.92 -11.66 1.26
N LEU A 59 9.62 -11.94 1.37
CA LEU A 59 8.55 -10.97 1.11
C LEU A 59 7.93 -10.48 2.43
N PRO A 60 7.71 -9.17 2.62
CA PRO A 60 7.15 -8.62 3.86
C PRO A 60 5.63 -8.70 3.89
N ILE A 61 5.06 -9.91 3.73
CA ILE A 61 3.61 -10.12 3.73
C ILE A 61 3.03 -9.91 5.14
N ALA A 62 2.12 -8.96 5.27
CA ALA A 62 1.45 -8.68 6.53
C ALA A 62 0.27 -9.61 6.78
N THR A 63 -0.12 -9.78 8.05
CA THR A 63 -1.34 -10.49 8.43
C THR A 63 -2.38 -9.53 9.02
N LEU A 64 -3.63 -9.69 8.60
CA LEU A 64 -4.76 -8.88 9.03
C LEU A 64 -5.86 -9.78 9.61
N LEU A 65 -6.14 -9.62 10.90
CA LEU A 65 -7.26 -10.26 11.59
C LEU A 65 -8.50 -9.41 11.39
N ASP A 66 -9.55 -9.93 10.76
CA ASP A 66 -10.84 -9.25 10.60
C ASP A 66 -11.82 -9.79 11.63
N THR A 67 -12.20 -8.93 12.59
CA THR A 67 -13.10 -9.32 13.68
C THR A 67 -14.50 -9.56 13.16
N LYS A 68 -15.26 -10.36 13.89
CA LYS A 68 -16.65 -10.64 13.52
C LYS A 68 -17.54 -9.43 13.78
N GLY A 69 -17.33 -8.78 14.93
CA GLY A 69 -18.08 -7.61 15.36
C GLY A 69 -19.52 -7.91 15.79
N PRO A 70 -20.25 -6.86 16.15
CA PRO A 70 -21.60 -6.94 16.71
C PRO A 70 -22.63 -7.12 15.58
N GLU A 71 -23.16 -8.33 15.44
CA GLU A 71 -24.15 -8.68 14.40
C GLU A 71 -25.36 -9.40 14.99
N ILE A 72 -26.52 -9.19 14.37
CA ILE A 72 -27.76 -9.91 14.68
C ILE A 72 -27.89 -11.06 13.69
N ARG A 73 -28.27 -12.25 14.16
CA ARG A 73 -28.52 -13.41 13.30
C ARG A 73 -29.82 -14.10 13.64
N LEU A 74 -30.35 -14.82 12.66
CA LEU A 74 -31.37 -15.83 12.89
C LEU A 74 -30.78 -17.05 13.61
N HIS A 75 -31.57 -17.70 14.45
CA HIS A 75 -31.25 -19.02 14.99
C HIS A 75 -31.56 -20.13 13.96
N LYS A 76 -31.77 -21.36 14.44
CA LYS A 76 -32.03 -22.52 13.59
C LYS A 76 -33.42 -22.42 12.94
N ILE A 77 -33.45 -22.69 11.64
CA ILE A 77 -34.66 -22.84 10.84
C ILE A 77 -34.93 -24.34 10.66
N LYS A 78 -36.20 -24.75 10.77
CA LYS A 78 -36.66 -26.11 10.53
C LYS A 78 -36.21 -26.56 9.15
N ASN A 79 -35.63 -27.76 9.06
CA ASN A 79 -35.04 -28.32 7.83
C ASN A 79 -33.92 -27.47 7.20
N GLY A 80 -33.35 -26.51 7.96
CA GLY A 80 -32.24 -25.65 7.55
C GLY A 80 -32.63 -24.45 6.67
N LYS A 81 -33.85 -24.41 6.12
CA LYS A 81 -34.34 -23.33 5.26
C LYS A 81 -35.86 -23.18 5.29
N ALA A 82 -36.35 -21.97 5.11
CA ALA A 82 -37.77 -21.65 4.93
C ALA A 82 -37.94 -20.57 3.86
N VAL A 83 -39.14 -20.46 3.28
CA VAL A 83 -39.44 -19.47 2.23
C VAL A 83 -40.48 -18.49 2.77
N LEU A 84 -40.11 -17.20 2.80
CA LEU A 84 -41.02 -16.11 3.16
C LEU A 84 -41.65 -15.56 1.88
N LYS A 85 -42.97 -15.32 1.90
CA LYS A 85 -43.69 -14.72 0.77
C LYS A 85 -44.10 -13.29 1.09
N ALA A 86 -44.00 -12.43 0.09
CA ALA A 86 -44.41 -11.02 0.24
C ALA A 86 -45.89 -10.89 0.64
N GLY A 87 -46.18 -9.92 1.51
CA GLY A 87 -47.49 -9.65 2.10
C GLY A 87 -47.84 -10.54 3.30
N GLU A 88 -47.10 -11.62 3.56
CA GLU A 88 -47.39 -12.50 4.70
C GLU A 88 -46.88 -11.93 6.02
N LYS A 89 -47.51 -12.34 7.12
CA LYS A 89 -47.08 -12.03 8.48
C LYS A 89 -45.92 -12.95 8.86
N PHE A 90 -44.84 -12.36 9.37
CA PHE A 90 -43.71 -13.09 9.94
C PHE A 90 -43.35 -12.54 11.31
N VAL A 91 -43.09 -13.42 12.29
CA VAL A 91 -42.82 -13.00 13.68
C VAL A 91 -41.38 -13.34 14.07
N LEU A 92 -40.62 -12.33 14.50
CA LEU A 92 -39.30 -12.53 15.09
C LEU A 92 -39.41 -12.61 16.62
N TYR A 93 -38.85 -13.66 17.19
CA TYR A 93 -38.83 -13.91 18.64
C TYR A 93 -37.47 -13.60 19.24
N THR A 94 -37.44 -13.04 20.44
CA THR A 94 -36.19 -12.86 21.22
C THR A 94 -35.78 -14.13 21.94
N ASP A 95 -36.74 -14.97 22.30
CA ASP A 95 -36.50 -16.27 22.91
C ASP A 95 -36.19 -17.31 21.82
N GLU A 96 -35.24 -18.20 22.10
CA GLU A 96 -34.77 -19.16 21.12
C GLU A 96 -35.87 -20.18 20.79
N ILE A 97 -36.30 -20.19 19.52
CA ILE A 97 -37.25 -21.15 18.96
C ILE A 97 -36.73 -21.69 17.64
N ILE A 98 -37.22 -22.86 17.23
CA ILE A 98 -36.98 -23.36 15.88
C ILE A 98 -37.87 -22.56 14.93
N GLY A 99 -37.26 -21.82 14.01
CA GLY A 99 -37.97 -21.03 13.02
C GLY A 99 -38.55 -21.85 11.86
N ASP A 100 -39.50 -21.29 11.15
CA ASP A 100 -40.18 -21.82 9.96
C ASP A 100 -40.64 -20.65 9.06
N GLU A 101 -41.56 -20.90 8.12
CA GLU A 101 -42.10 -19.87 7.22
C GLU A 101 -42.93 -18.78 7.91
N THR A 102 -43.34 -18.96 9.16
CA THR A 102 -44.21 -18.03 9.91
C THR A 102 -43.51 -17.29 11.04
N LYS A 103 -42.42 -17.84 11.57
CA LYS A 103 -41.68 -17.28 12.70
C LYS A 103 -40.22 -17.71 12.72
N ALA A 104 -39.36 -16.93 13.37
CA ALA A 104 -38.00 -17.34 13.72
C ALA A 104 -37.52 -16.58 14.95
N SER A 105 -36.46 -17.04 15.62
CA SER A 105 -35.81 -16.26 16.69
C SER A 105 -34.52 -15.61 16.26
N ILE A 106 -34.15 -14.53 16.94
CA ILE A 106 -32.96 -13.72 16.67
C ILE A 106 -31.98 -13.73 17.86
N THR A 107 -30.69 -13.59 17.59
CA THR A 107 -29.64 -13.61 18.63
C THR A 107 -29.68 -12.40 19.55
N TYR A 108 -30.20 -11.26 19.09
CA TYR A 108 -30.21 -10.01 19.85
C TYR A 108 -31.54 -9.78 20.55
N LYS A 109 -31.58 -10.14 21.84
CA LYS A 109 -32.79 -10.11 22.68
C LYS A 109 -33.34 -8.70 22.91
N ASN A 110 -32.50 -7.68 22.88
CA ASN A 110 -32.91 -6.31 23.17
C ASN A 110 -33.42 -5.55 21.92
N LEU A 111 -33.48 -6.19 20.74
CA LEU A 111 -33.95 -5.53 19.52
C LEU A 111 -35.30 -4.80 19.70
N PRO A 112 -36.32 -5.34 20.42
CA PRO A 112 -37.57 -4.62 20.64
C PRO A 112 -37.44 -3.26 21.35
N GLN A 113 -36.33 -3.00 22.04
CA GLN A 113 -36.08 -1.73 22.73
C GLN A 113 -35.48 -0.67 21.79
N ASP A 114 -34.85 -1.09 20.71
CA ASP A 114 -34.15 -0.21 19.77
C ASP A 114 -35.04 0.21 18.58
N ILE A 115 -36.11 -0.56 18.29
CA ILE A 115 -36.97 -0.37 17.11
C ILE A 115 -38.27 0.36 17.41
N LYS A 116 -38.96 0.78 16.34
CA LYS A 116 -40.31 1.34 16.38
C LYS A 116 -41.19 0.73 15.29
N ALA A 117 -42.51 0.95 15.39
CA ALA A 117 -43.42 0.55 14.32
C ALA A 117 -43.02 1.24 13.01
N GLY A 118 -43.02 0.48 11.90
CA GLY A 118 -42.54 0.92 10.60
C GLY A 118 -41.03 0.72 10.37
N THR A 119 -40.24 0.35 11.38
CA THR A 119 -38.82 0.00 11.20
C THR A 119 -38.66 -1.10 10.15
N ARG A 120 -37.64 -0.95 9.29
CA ARG A 120 -37.24 -1.96 8.31
C ARG A 120 -36.27 -2.93 8.96
N ILE A 121 -36.50 -4.22 8.77
CA ILE A 121 -35.58 -5.28 9.16
C ILE A 121 -35.21 -6.04 7.90
N LEU A 122 -33.92 -6.14 7.63
CA LEU A 122 -33.36 -6.80 6.48
C LEU A 122 -32.77 -8.14 6.90
N ILE A 123 -32.98 -9.17 6.07
CA ILE A 123 -32.41 -10.51 6.28
C ILE A 123 -31.57 -10.89 5.05
N ASP A 124 -30.44 -11.53 5.30
CA ASP A 124 -29.53 -12.04 4.27
C ASP A 124 -29.02 -10.93 3.35
N ASP A 125 -28.28 -9.99 3.93
CA ASP A 125 -27.67 -8.84 3.24
C ASP A 125 -28.66 -8.00 2.43
N GLY A 126 -29.89 -7.85 2.95
CA GLY A 126 -30.94 -7.05 2.32
C GLY A 126 -31.76 -7.77 1.26
N LEU A 127 -31.52 -9.07 1.01
CA LEU A 127 -32.33 -9.84 0.05
C LEU A 127 -33.79 -9.92 0.44
N ILE A 128 -34.09 -9.99 1.74
CA ILE A 128 -35.44 -10.05 2.29
C ILE A 128 -35.67 -8.82 3.14
N GLU A 129 -36.79 -8.13 2.91
CA GLU A 129 -37.20 -6.98 3.71
C GLU A 129 -38.46 -7.31 4.50
N LEU A 130 -38.42 -7.05 5.80
CA LEU A 130 -39.53 -7.09 6.72
C LEU A 130 -39.85 -5.66 7.19
N ARG A 131 -41.12 -5.40 7.47
CA ARG A 131 -41.57 -4.13 8.05
C ARG A 131 -42.28 -4.37 9.36
N VAL A 132 -41.77 -3.77 10.43
CA VAL A 132 -42.32 -3.90 11.78
C VAL A 132 -43.72 -3.29 11.83
N LYS A 133 -44.69 -4.06 12.30
CA LYS A 133 -46.08 -3.60 12.52
C LYS A 133 -46.34 -3.27 13.98
N SER A 134 -45.93 -4.18 14.86
CA SER A 134 -46.08 -4.06 16.32
C SER A 134 -45.07 -4.97 16.99
N PHE A 135 -44.78 -4.72 18.27
CA PHE A 135 -43.87 -5.57 19.03
C PHE A 135 -44.20 -5.53 20.52
N THR A 136 -43.80 -6.59 21.22
CA THR A 136 -43.75 -6.70 22.68
C THR A 136 -42.30 -6.81 23.12
N SER A 137 -42.05 -7.12 24.39
CA SER A 137 -40.68 -7.40 24.87
C SER A 137 -40.07 -8.66 24.26
N SER A 138 -40.86 -9.58 23.71
CA SER A 138 -40.37 -10.88 23.20
C SER A 138 -40.78 -11.21 21.77
N GLU A 139 -41.72 -10.48 21.18
CA GLU A 139 -42.24 -10.73 19.84
C GLU A 139 -42.18 -9.45 18.98
N ILE A 140 -41.66 -9.57 17.77
CA ILE A 140 -41.66 -8.50 16.76
C ILE A 140 -42.51 -8.99 15.60
N VAL A 141 -43.71 -8.44 15.47
CA VAL A 141 -44.63 -8.76 14.39
C VAL A 141 -44.28 -7.92 13.17
N THR A 142 -44.01 -8.59 12.05
CA THR A 142 -43.63 -7.95 10.80
C THR A 142 -44.53 -8.37 9.64
N GLU A 143 -44.56 -7.54 8.60
CA GLU A 143 -45.04 -7.91 7.26
C GLU A 143 -43.82 -8.11 6.35
N VAL A 144 -43.82 -9.19 5.58
CA VAL A 144 -42.80 -9.46 4.57
C VAL A 144 -43.03 -8.52 3.38
N VAL A 145 -42.13 -7.57 3.15
CA VAL A 145 -42.19 -6.65 2.00
C VAL A 145 -41.62 -7.32 0.76
N ASN A 146 -40.41 -7.89 0.88
CA ASN A 146 -39.80 -8.70 -0.16
C ASN A 146 -39.50 -10.09 0.38
N GLY A 147 -40.04 -11.11 -0.28
CA GLY A 147 -39.89 -12.51 0.13
C GLY A 147 -38.59 -13.15 -0.38
N GLY A 148 -38.28 -14.33 0.14
CA GLY A 148 -37.06 -15.06 -0.21
C GLY A 148 -36.82 -16.26 0.68
N VAL A 149 -35.67 -16.92 0.47
CA VAL A 149 -35.26 -18.06 1.29
C VAL A 149 -34.48 -17.55 2.50
N ILE A 150 -34.94 -17.87 3.71
CA ILE A 150 -34.14 -17.74 4.93
C ILE A 150 -33.50 -19.08 5.28
N SER A 151 -32.33 -19.04 5.91
CA SER A 151 -31.63 -20.24 6.40
C SER A 151 -31.00 -19.99 7.77
N ASN A 152 -30.41 -21.03 8.35
CA ASN A 152 -29.72 -20.95 9.63
C ASN A 152 -28.69 -19.81 9.65
N SER A 153 -28.62 -19.10 10.79
CA SER A 153 -27.54 -18.13 11.07
C SER A 153 -27.40 -17.01 10.04
N LYS A 154 -28.45 -16.69 9.28
CA LYS A 154 -28.44 -15.56 8.35
C LYS A 154 -28.43 -14.24 9.11
N GLY A 155 -27.67 -13.28 8.59
CA GLY A 155 -27.53 -11.94 9.15
C GLY A 155 -28.84 -11.17 9.13
N ILE A 156 -29.03 -10.32 10.14
CA ILE A 156 -30.11 -9.36 10.27
C ILE A 156 -29.50 -7.97 10.39
N ASN A 157 -30.02 -7.06 9.58
CA ASN A 157 -29.66 -5.66 9.54
C ASN A 157 -30.89 -4.81 9.84
N VAL A 158 -30.71 -3.66 10.50
CA VAL A 158 -31.82 -2.82 10.94
C VAL A 158 -31.51 -1.35 10.57
N PRO A 159 -31.68 -0.99 9.28
CA PRO A 159 -31.28 0.31 8.78
C PRO A 159 -31.90 1.49 9.51
N GLY A 160 -31.06 2.47 9.83
CA GLY A 160 -31.47 3.71 10.49
C GLY A 160 -31.85 3.55 11.96
N VAL A 161 -31.46 2.45 12.59
CA VAL A 161 -31.64 2.21 14.03
C VAL A 161 -30.29 2.12 14.72
N TYR A 162 -30.14 2.88 15.80
CA TYR A 162 -29.01 2.73 16.70
C TYR A 162 -29.20 1.49 17.56
N LEU A 163 -28.37 0.47 17.36
CA LEU A 163 -28.40 -0.76 18.14
C LEU A 163 -27.63 -0.59 19.45
N SER A 164 -28.29 -0.86 20.58
CA SER A 164 -27.67 -0.73 21.92
C SER A 164 -26.76 -1.92 22.29
N MET A 165 -26.44 -2.78 21.33
CA MET A 165 -25.53 -3.90 21.48
C MET A 165 -24.09 -3.43 21.79
N PRO A 166 -23.38 -4.12 22.70
CA PRO A 166 -21.95 -3.87 22.93
C PRO A 166 -21.16 -4.00 21.63
N PHE A 167 -20.18 -3.11 21.43
CA PHE A 167 -19.35 -3.11 20.23
C PHE A 167 -18.49 -4.39 20.13
N LEU A 168 -17.90 -4.84 21.23
CA LEU A 168 -17.12 -6.07 21.26
C LEU A 168 -17.90 -7.20 21.94
N SER A 169 -18.02 -8.33 21.25
CA SER A 169 -18.47 -9.57 21.87
C SER A 169 -17.33 -10.24 22.64
N LYS A 170 -17.67 -11.19 23.51
CA LYS A 170 -16.67 -12.03 24.18
C LYS A 170 -15.78 -12.78 23.17
N LYS A 171 -16.37 -13.21 22.05
CA LYS A 171 -15.63 -13.85 20.96
C LYS A 171 -14.65 -12.88 20.30
N ASP A 172 -15.02 -11.63 20.07
CA ASP A 172 -14.10 -10.64 19.51
C ASP A 172 -12.91 -10.39 20.45
N GLU A 173 -13.14 -10.33 21.77
CA GLU A 173 -12.05 -10.21 22.74
C GLU A 173 -11.11 -11.43 22.69
N GLU A 174 -11.66 -12.65 22.65
CA GLU A 174 -10.88 -13.89 22.48
C GLU A 174 -10.09 -13.92 21.15
N ASP A 175 -10.70 -13.47 20.06
CA ASP A 175 -10.08 -13.39 18.73
C ASP A 175 -8.94 -12.35 18.73
N ILE A 176 -9.13 -11.19 19.36
CA ILE A 176 -8.10 -10.15 19.51
C ILE A 176 -6.93 -10.68 20.34
N VAL A 177 -7.19 -11.35 21.46
CA VAL A 177 -6.13 -11.95 22.31
C VAL A 177 -5.34 -13.00 21.53
N PHE A 178 -6.02 -13.87 20.77
CA PHE A 178 -5.36 -14.80 19.86
C PHE A 178 -4.45 -14.08 18.85
N GLY A 179 -4.91 -12.95 18.29
CA GLY A 179 -4.14 -12.11 17.38
C GLY A 179 -2.87 -11.54 18.03
N ILE A 180 -2.94 -11.12 19.30
CA ILE A 180 -1.80 -10.63 20.10
C ILE A 180 -0.79 -11.76 20.30
N GLU A 181 -1.24 -12.91 20.79
CA GLU A 181 -0.37 -14.06 21.11
C GLU A 181 0.31 -14.63 19.86
N THR A 182 -0.39 -14.62 18.73
CA THR A 182 0.11 -15.13 17.44
C THR A 182 1.05 -14.14 16.75
N GLY A 183 0.93 -12.84 17.03
CA GLY A 183 1.77 -11.78 16.45
C GLY A 183 1.24 -11.21 15.13
N PHE A 184 -0.08 -11.03 15.00
CA PHE A 184 -0.69 -10.38 13.85
C PHE A 184 -0.16 -8.95 13.63
N ASP A 185 -0.22 -8.45 12.40
CA ASP A 185 0.25 -7.09 12.09
C ASP A 185 -0.87 -6.05 12.21
N PHE A 186 -2.10 -6.44 11.86
CA PHE A 186 -3.29 -5.59 11.84
C PHE A 186 -4.52 -6.30 12.44
N ILE A 187 -5.42 -5.50 13.01
CA ILE A 187 -6.81 -5.87 13.31
C ILE A 187 -7.72 -4.96 12.48
N ALA A 188 -8.63 -5.53 11.69
CA ALA A 188 -9.74 -4.83 11.08
C ALA A 188 -10.98 -5.02 11.97
N ALA A 189 -11.49 -3.92 12.51
CA ALA A 189 -12.57 -3.90 13.47
C ALA A 189 -13.90 -3.67 12.74
N SER A 190 -14.78 -4.67 12.76
CA SER A 190 -16.11 -4.64 12.11
C SER A 190 -17.11 -3.72 12.82
N PHE A 191 -18.01 -3.12 12.05
CA PHE A 191 -19.11 -2.25 12.48
C PHE A 191 -18.71 -1.09 13.38
N VAL A 192 -17.57 -0.44 13.12
CA VAL A 192 -17.14 0.73 13.90
C VAL A 192 -18.08 1.90 13.64
N ARG A 193 -18.60 2.49 14.73
CA ARG A 193 -19.57 3.59 14.72
C ARG A 193 -18.98 4.89 15.26
N CYS A 194 -18.02 4.81 16.17
CA CYS A 194 -17.47 5.97 16.86
C CYS A 194 -16.00 5.79 17.26
N ALA A 195 -15.38 6.86 17.77
CA ALA A 195 -14.00 6.80 18.27
C ALA A 195 -13.83 5.82 19.46
N GLN A 196 -14.85 5.69 20.32
CA GLN A 196 -14.77 4.85 21.51
C GLN A 196 -14.57 3.37 21.17
N ASP A 197 -15.22 2.88 20.10
CA ASP A 197 -15.08 1.50 19.61
C ASP A 197 -13.61 1.13 19.35
N ILE A 198 -12.84 2.05 18.78
CA ILE A 198 -11.40 1.87 18.52
C ILE A 198 -10.58 1.95 19.80
N LEU A 199 -10.96 2.82 20.74
CA LEU A 199 -10.31 2.94 22.05
C LEU A 199 -10.51 1.69 22.90
N ASP A 200 -11.66 1.02 22.78
CA ASP A 200 -11.96 -0.22 23.50
C ASP A 200 -11.03 -1.36 23.05
N ILE A 201 -10.83 -1.52 21.73
CA ILE A 201 -9.84 -2.47 21.19
C ILE A 201 -8.44 -2.10 21.67
N ARG A 202 -8.08 -0.80 21.64
CA ARG A 202 -6.78 -0.31 22.10
C ARG A 202 -6.56 -0.58 23.60
N ALA A 203 -7.61 -0.51 24.41
CA ALA A 203 -7.57 -0.87 25.83
C ALA A 203 -7.29 -2.36 26.04
N ILE A 204 -7.86 -3.25 25.22
CA ILE A 204 -7.49 -4.68 25.20
C ILE A 204 -6.01 -4.84 24.88
N LEU A 205 -5.53 -4.25 23.78
CA LEU A 205 -4.12 -4.33 23.39
C LEU A 205 -3.19 -3.85 24.52
N ASN A 206 -3.52 -2.73 25.17
CA ASN A 206 -2.74 -2.18 26.27
C ASN A 206 -2.73 -3.10 27.52
N ARG A 207 -3.86 -3.74 27.87
CA ARG A 207 -3.91 -4.71 28.99
C ARG A 207 -2.95 -5.88 28.79
N HIS A 208 -2.66 -6.22 27.53
CA HIS A 208 -1.72 -7.29 27.14
C HIS A 208 -0.33 -6.75 26.75
N ASN A 209 0.00 -5.49 27.06
CA ASN A 209 1.27 -4.82 26.69
C ASN A 209 1.59 -4.88 25.18
N CYS A 210 0.57 -4.94 24.34
CA CYS A 210 0.71 -4.95 22.89
C CYS A 210 0.55 -3.53 22.34
N HIS A 211 1.63 -2.97 21.79
CA HIS A 211 1.62 -1.62 21.20
C HIS A 211 1.95 -1.62 19.70
N SER A 212 2.21 -2.80 19.13
CA SER A 212 2.69 -2.93 17.76
C SER A 212 1.55 -3.11 16.75
N ILE A 213 0.48 -3.83 17.09
CA ILE A 213 -0.67 -4.08 16.21
C ILE A 213 -1.38 -2.77 15.84
N LYS A 214 -1.74 -2.64 14.56
CA LYS A 214 -2.47 -1.48 14.03
C LYS A 214 -3.95 -1.79 13.86
N ILE A 215 -4.81 -0.83 14.18
CA ILE A 215 -6.26 -0.98 14.08
C ILE A 215 -6.77 -0.31 12.81
N ILE A 216 -7.54 -1.04 12.01
CA ILE A 216 -8.24 -0.58 10.81
C ILE A 216 -9.74 -0.54 11.13
N ALA A 217 -10.35 0.63 11.12
CA ALA A 217 -11.79 0.77 11.35
C ALA A 217 -12.58 0.39 10.10
N LYS A 218 -13.49 -0.59 10.17
CA LYS A 218 -14.39 -0.91 9.05
C LYS A 218 -15.63 -0.02 9.16
N ILE A 219 -15.85 0.79 8.13
CA ILE A 219 -16.99 1.71 8.04
C ILE A 219 -18.07 1.02 7.20
N GLU A 220 -19.15 0.64 7.89
CA GLU A 220 -20.18 -0.28 7.38
C GLU A 220 -21.60 0.27 7.59
N ASN A 221 -21.76 1.40 8.27
CA ASN A 221 -23.06 1.99 8.57
C ASN A 221 -22.98 3.52 8.59
N ILE A 222 -24.14 4.16 8.69
CA ILE A 222 -24.26 5.61 8.63
C ILE A 222 -23.60 6.32 9.83
N ASP A 223 -23.57 5.69 11.01
CA ASP A 223 -22.94 6.27 12.20
C ASP A 223 -21.42 6.36 12.00
N GLY A 224 -20.79 5.29 11.50
CA GLY A 224 -19.37 5.29 11.16
C GLY A 224 -19.02 6.31 10.07
N VAL A 225 -19.91 6.52 9.10
CA VAL A 225 -19.77 7.55 8.07
C VAL A 225 -19.83 8.96 8.67
N ASN A 226 -20.83 9.23 9.52
CA ASN A 226 -21.01 10.53 10.15
C ASN A 226 -19.87 10.88 11.12
N ASN A 227 -19.37 9.88 11.85
CA ASN A 227 -18.32 10.01 12.86
C ASN A 227 -16.91 9.78 12.30
N ILE A 228 -16.74 9.74 10.97
CA ILE A 228 -15.45 9.41 10.35
C ILE A 228 -14.29 10.30 10.86
N ASP A 229 -14.55 11.58 11.11
CA ASP A 229 -13.51 12.52 11.55
C ASP A 229 -12.98 12.21 12.96
N GLU A 230 -13.82 11.71 13.86
CA GLU A 230 -13.37 11.28 15.19
C GLU A 230 -12.71 9.91 15.17
N ILE A 231 -13.22 8.99 14.35
CA ILE A 231 -12.62 7.66 14.14
C ILE A 231 -11.20 7.81 13.59
N LEU A 232 -11.00 8.69 12.61
CA LEU A 232 -9.69 8.94 12.00
C LEU A 232 -8.64 9.45 13.00
N ARG A 233 -9.05 10.15 14.07
CA ARG A 233 -8.12 10.62 15.12
C ARG A 233 -7.50 9.48 15.92
N VAL A 234 -8.24 8.39 16.12
CA VAL A 234 -7.86 7.28 17.03
C VAL A 234 -7.52 5.98 16.32
N THR A 235 -7.86 5.83 15.04
CA THR A 235 -7.54 4.64 14.22
C THR A 235 -6.18 4.75 13.51
N ASP A 236 -5.61 3.63 13.10
CA ASP A 236 -4.39 3.58 12.28
C ASP A 236 -4.71 3.52 10.77
N GLY A 237 -5.91 3.05 10.41
CA GLY A 237 -6.45 3.05 9.05
C GLY A 237 -7.96 2.86 9.01
N VAL A 238 -8.53 2.85 7.80
CA VAL A 238 -9.95 2.58 7.59
C VAL A 238 -10.17 1.60 6.44
N MET A 239 -11.27 0.86 6.48
CA MET A 239 -11.73 0.00 5.41
C MET A 239 -13.16 0.42 5.04
N VAL A 240 -13.35 0.76 3.76
CA VAL A 240 -14.67 1.06 3.19
C VAL A 240 -15.28 -0.25 2.73
N ALA A 241 -16.15 -0.83 3.55
CA ALA A 241 -16.79 -2.13 3.31
C ALA A 241 -18.16 -1.91 2.65
N ARG A 242 -18.15 -1.91 1.31
CA ARG A 242 -19.26 -1.45 0.47
C ARG A 242 -20.46 -2.39 0.47
N GLY A 243 -20.22 -3.70 0.62
CA GLY A 243 -21.24 -4.72 0.75
C GLY A 243 -22.09 -4.45 1.98
N ASP A 244 -21.47 -4.45 3.16
CA ASP A 244 -22.16 -4.20 4.44
C ASP A 244 -22.80 -2.81 4.47
N MET A 245 -22.09 -1.78 3.99
CA MET A 245 -22.61 -0.42 3.90
C MET A 245 -23.82 -0.30 2.97
N GLY A 246 -23.84 -1.06 1.86
CA GLY A 246 -24.96 -1.09 0.92
C GLY A 246 -26.22 -1.77 1.46
N VAL A 247 -26.13 -2.50 2.58
CA VAL A 247 -27.29 -3.04 3.28
C VAL A 247 -27.95 -1.96 4.15
N GLU A 248 -27.13 -1.12 4.80
CA GLU A 248 -27.59 -0.10 5.77
C GLU A 248 -27.91 1.26 5.13
N ILE A 249 -27.23 1.61 4.03
CA ILE A 249 -27.30 2.91 3.36
C ILE A 249 -27.82 2.72 1.92
N PRO A 250 -28.67 3.63 1.39
CA PRO A 250 -29.13 3.57 0.01
C PRO A 250 -27.96 3.40 -0.99
N LEU A 251 -28.14 2.49 -1.95
CA LEU A 251 -27.08 2.09 -2.88
C LEU A 251 -26.54 3.25 -3.72
N GLU A 252 -27.39 4.23 -4.00
CA GLU A 252 -27.07 5.41 -4.80
C GLU A 252 -26.13 6.39 -4.08
N GLU A 253 -26.06 6.33 -2.74
CA GLU A 253 -25.18 7.16 -1.92
C GLU A 253 -23.76 6.56 -1.80
N ILE A 254 -23.65 5.23 -1.94
CA ILE A 254 -22.40 4.48 -1.70
C ILE A 254 -21.20 5.03 -2.51
N PRO A 255 -21.32 5.35 -3.82
CA PRO A 255 -20.18 5.88 -4.57
C PRO A 255 -19.68 7.23 -4.05
N VAL A 256 -20.58 8.09 -3.57
CA VAL A 256 -20.24 9.41 -3.02
C VAL A 256 -19.54 9.25 -1.66
N LEU A 257 -20.08 8.38 -0.81
CA LEU A 257 -19.51 8.10 0.51
C LEU A 257 -18.13 7.45 0.40
N GLN A 258 -17.93 6.49 -0.51
CA GLN A 258 -16.61 5.90 -0.78
C GLN A 258 -15.56 6.98 -1.07
N LYS A 259 -15.85 7.88 -2.01
CA LYS A 259 -14.94 8.98 -2.40
C LYS A 259 -14.61 9.87 -1.22
N MET A 260 -15.62 10.24 -0.44
CA MET A 260 -15.47 11.07 0.74
C MET A 260 -14.60 10.38 1.81
N LEU A 261 -14.88 9.13 2.15
CA LEU A 261 -14.15 8.36 3.16
C LEU A 261 -12.68 8.17 2.75
N ILE A 262 -12.42 7.80 1.49
CA ILE A 262 -11.06 7.67 0.95
C ILE A 262 -10.31 8.99 1.07
N LYS A 263 -10.91 10.10 0.59
CA LYS A 263 -10.28 11.43 0.61
C LYS A 263 -9.93 11.86 2.04
N LYS A 264 -10.85 11.70 2.98
CA LYS A 264 -10.61 12.05 4.39
C LYS A 264 -9.49 11.20 5.00
N ALA A 265 -9.52 9.89 4.79
CA ALA A 265 -8.57 8.97 5.39
C ALA A 265 -7.13 9.19 4.94
N TYR A 266 -6.88 9.26 3.62
CA TYR A 266 -5.51 9.48 3.15
C TYR A 266 -5.03 10.91 3.42
N ASN A 267 -5.93 11.91 3.47
CA ASN A 267 -5.55 13.26 3.90
C ASN A 267 -5.07 13.29 5.34
N ALA A 268 -5.72 12.56 6.24
CA ALA A 268 -5.28 12.31 7.62
C ALA A 268 -4.03 11.42 7.73
N GLY A 269 -3.40 11.09 6.60
CA GLY A 269 -2.21 10.23 6.52
C GLY A 269 -2.46 8.78 6.95
N LYS A 270 -3.72 8.34 6.92
CA LYS A 270 -4.14 6.98 7.25
C LYS A 270 -4.19 6.10 6.01
N GLN A 271 -4.02 4.79 6.22
CA GLN A 271 -4.22 3.81 5.16
C GLN A 271 -5.72 3.60 4.95
N VAL A 272 -6.17 3.56 3.71
CA VAL A 272 -7.57 3.28 3.37
C VAL A 272 -7.66 2.09 2.43
N ILE A 273 -8.55 1.16 2.75
CA ILE A 273 -8.80 -0.07 2.01
C ILE A 273 -10.19 0.05 1.38
N THR A 274 -10.31 -0.21 0.08
CA THR A 274 -11.61 -0.41 -0.57
C THR A 274 -11.89 -1.90 -0.64
N ALA A 275 -13.02 -2.33 -0.09
CA ALA A 275 -13.32 -3.74 0.18
C ALA A 275 -14.69 -4.16 -0.35
N THR A 276 -14.84 -5.47 -0.55
CA THR A 276 -16.05 -6.20 -1.01
C THR A 276 -16.50 -5.84 -2.42
N GLN A 277 -17.16 -6.76 -3.14
CA GLN A 277 -17.70 -6.54 -4.49
C GLN A 277 -16.67 -6.01 -5.51
N MET A 278 -15.40 -6.41 -5.39
CA MET A 278 -14.34 -5.91 -6.27
C MET A 278 -14.28 -6.70 -7.58
N LEU A 279 -14.08 -8.02 -7.52
CA LEU A 279 -14.04 -8.92 -8.66
C LEU A 279 -14.91 -10.18 -8.39
N ASP A 280 -16.05 -10.00 -7.71
CA ASP A 280 -16.89 -11.09 -7.16
C ASP A 280 -17.24 -12.17 -8.18
N SER A 281 -17.52 -11.79 -9.43
CA SER A 281 -17.81 -12.72 -10.52
C SER A 281 -16.67 -13.72 -10.78
N MET A 282 -15.43 -13.38 -10.40
CA MET A 282 -14.26 -14.25 -10.52
C MET A 282 -14.24 -15.41 -9.53
N MET A 283 -15.14 -15.44 -8.54
CA MET A 283 -15.37 -16.64 -7.75
C MET A 283 -15.77 -17.84 -8.63
N LYS A 284 -16.48 -17.58 -9.73
CA LYS A 284 -17.01 -18.60 -10.65
C LYS A 284 -16.43 -18.51 -12.05
N ASN A 285 -15.85 -17.37 -12.43
CA ASN A 285 -15.40 -17.09 -13.79
C ASN A 285 -13.89 -16.77 -13.82
N PRO A 286 -13.16 -17.13 -14.89
CA PRO A 286 -11.74 -16.82 -15.01
C PRO A 286 -11.46 -15.35 -15.36
N ARG A 287 -12.49 -14.53 -15.60
CA ARG A 287 -12.39 -13.11 -15.97
C ARG A 287 -13.51 -12.31 -15.30
N PRO A 288 -13.24 -11.06 -14.89
CA PRO A 288 -14.26 -10.21 -14.31
C PRO A 288 -15.14 -9.59 -15.39
N THR A 289 -16.22 -8.97 -14.96
CA THR A 289 -17.04 -8.09 -15.79
C THR A 289 -16.33 -6.76 -16.05
N ARG A 290 -16.82 -6.03 -17.06
CA ARG A 290 -16.35 -4.66 -17.35
C ARG A 290 -16.71 -3.69 -16.22
N ALA A 291 -17.86 -3.91 -15.56
CA ALA A 291 -18.31 -3.10 -14.44
C ALA A 291 -17.35 -3.23 -13.25
N GLU A 292 -17.01 -4.45 -12.86
CA GLU A 292 -16.03 -4.73 -11.79
C GLU A 292 -14.65 -4.16 -12.11
N SER A 293 -14.18 -4.31 -13.36
CA SER A 293 -12.89 -3.73 -13.77
C SER A 293 -12.88 -2.20 -13.65
N THR A 294 -14.00 -1.55 -14.00
CA THR A 294 -14.19 -0.10 -13.91
C THR A 294 -14.28 0.35 -12.46
N ASP A 295 -14.94 -0.43 -11.61
CA ASP A 295 -15.09 -0.16 -10.19
C ASP A 295 -13.75 -0.21 -9.44
N VAL A 296 -12.95 -1.26 -9.67
CA VAL A 296 -11.58 -1.36 -9.15
C VAL A 296 -10.74 -0.16 -9.59
N ALA A 297 -10.78 0.22 -10.87
CA ALA A 297 -10.04 1.38 -11.37
C ALA A 297 -10.50 2.69 -10.71
N ASN A 298 -11.80 2.88 -10.49
CA ASN A 298 -12.34 4.06 -9.81
C ASN A 298 -11.89 4.16 -8.36
N ALA A 299 -11.84 3.04 -7.61
CA ALA A 299 -11.29 3.05 -6.25
C ALA A 299 -9.83 3.55 -6.21
N ILE A 300 -9.05 3.24 -7.25
CA ILE A 300 -7.66 3.70 -7.41
C ILE A 300 -7.62 5.17 -7.78
N TYR A 301 -8.47 5.63 -8.71
CA TYR A 301 -8.59 7.04 -9.04
C TYR A 301 -9.01 7.89 -7.84
N ASP A 302 -9.85 7.36 -6.96
CA ASP A 302 -10.28 8.00 -5.71
C ASP A 302 -9.14 8.11 -4.69
N GLY A 303 -8.08 7.32 -4.87
CA GLY A 303 -6.86 7.39 -4.07
C GLY A 303 -6.76 6.33 -2.97
N THR A 304 -7.46 5.19 -3.11
CA THR A 304 -7.36 4.09 -2.14
C THR A 304 -5.91 3.64 -1.94
N SER A 305 -5.53 3.29 -0.70
CA SER A 305 -4.19 2.76 -0.43
C SER A 305 -4.08 1.29 -0.82
N ALA A 306 -5.17 0.54 -0.62
CA ALA A 306 -5.27 -0.86 -0.96
C ALA A 306 -6.66 -1.25 -1.47
N ILE A 307 -6.69 -2.37 -2.19
CA ILE A 307 -7.89 -3.03 -2.69
C ILE A 307 -7.92 -4.47 -2.17
N MET A 308 -9.10 -5.00 -1.86
CA MET A 308 -9.24 -6.27 -1.15
C MET A 308 -10.07 -7.29 -1.92
N LEU A 309 -9.54 -8.50 -2.06
CA LEU A 309 -10.24 -9.69 -2.52
C LEU A 309 -10.79 -10.45 -1.31
N SER A 310 -12.08 -10.80 -1.38
CA SER A 310 -12.86 -11.48 -0.34
C SER A 310 -13.09 -12.93 -0.72
N GLY A 311 -14.28 -13.25 -1.24
CA GLY A 311 -14.64 -14.60 -1.64
C GLY A 311 -13.82 -15.10 -2.83
N GLU A 312 -13.38 -14.18 -3.70
CA GLU A 312 -12.59 -14.44 -4.90
C GLU A 312 -11.34 -15.27 -4.60
N THR A 313 -10.63 -14.95 -3.52
CA THR A 313 -9.43 -15.70 -3.09
C THR A 313 -9.74 -16.73 -2.02
N ALA A 314 -10.71 -16.49 -1.14
CA ALA A 314 -10.97 -17.37 -0.02
C ALA A 314 -11.63 -18.69 -0.43
N ALA A 315 -12.63 -18.63 -1.32
CA ALA A 315 -13.45 -19.79 -1.71
C ALA A 315 -13.76 -19.83 -3.22
N GLY A 316 -13.21 -18.91 -4.01
CA GLY A 316 -13.37 -18.85 -5.46
C GLY A 316 -12.58 -19.92 -6.19
N ALA A 317 -13.00 -20.23 -7.41
CA ALA A 317 -12.34 -21.19 -8.28
C ALA A 317 -11.04 -20.66 -8.91
N TYR A 318 -10.82 -19.34 -8.91
CA TYR A 318 -9.72 -18.67 -9.60
C TYR A 318 -8.94 -17.69 -8.69
N PRO A 319 -8.39 -18.14 -7.54
CA PRO A 319 -7.79 -17.24 -6.55
C PRO A 319 -6.55 -16.51 -7.07
N VAL A 320 -5.68 -17.21 -7.82
CA VAL A 320 -4.45 -16.64 -8.37
C VAL A 320 -4.76 -15.67 -9.51
N GLU A 321 -5.68 -16.04 -10.41
CA GLU A 321 -6.08 -15.22 -11.54
C GLU A 321 -6.82 -13.95 -11.10
N SER A 322 -7.62 -14.04 -10.03
CA SER A 322 -8.28 -12.87 -9.43
C SER A 322 -7.25 -11.85 -8.95
N LEU A 323 -6.21 -12.31 -8.26
CA LEU A 323 -5.11 -11.45 -7.81
C LEU A 323 -4.31 -10.86 -8.99
N ILE A 324 -3.94 -11.68 -9.98
CA ILE A 324 -3.23 -11.21 -11.18
C ILE A 324 -4.05 -10.17 -11.92
N THR A 325 -5.37 -10.38 -12.04
CA THR A 325 -6.28 -9.44 -12.71
C THR A 325 -6.39 -8.13 -11.93
N MET A 326 -6.55 -8.21 -10.60
CA MET A 326 -6.56 -7.05 -9.72
C MET A 326 -5.25 -6.23 -9.87
N ALA A 327 -4.10 -6.90 -9.91
CA ALA A 327 -2.80 -6.27 -10.12
C ALA A 327 -2.70 -5.55 -11.47
N LYS A 328 -3.16 -6.19 -12.56
CA LYS A 328 -3.14 -5.61 -13.90
C LYS A 328 -4.02 -4.37 -14.01
N ILE A 329 -5.22 -4.40 -13.43
CA ILE A 329 -6.12 -3.24 -13.41
C ILE A 329 -5.45 -2.10 -12.64
N ALA A 330 -4.83 -2.40 -11.49
CA ALA A 330 -4.18 -1.40 -10.67
C ALA A 330 -3.00 -0.73 -11.38
N GLU A 331 -2.10 -1.49 -11.97
CA GLU A 331 -0.96 -0.95 -12.72
C GLU A 331 -1.42 -0.12 -13.92
N ARG A 332 -2.46 -0.55 -14.64
CA ARG A 332 -2.98 0.21 -15.77
C ARG A 332 -3.60 1.53 -15.34
N ALA A 333 -4.41 1.53 -14.28
CA ALA A 333 -5.05 2.74 -13.74
C ALA A 333 -3.99 3.71 -13.19
N GLU A 334 -2.98 3.21 -12.48
CA GLU A 334 -1.89 4.03 -11.93
C GLU A 334 -1.08 4.74 -13.02
N ASN A 335 -0.79 4.05 -14.14
CA ASN A 335 -0.06 4.63 -15.26
C ASN A 335 -0.84 5.73 -16.00
N ASP A 336 -2.16 5.83 -15.79
CA ASP A 336 -3.02 6.89 -16.37
C ASP A 336 -3.08 8.14 -15.47
N ILE A 337 -2.62 8.05 -14.22
CA ILE A 337 -2.71 9.14 -13.26
C ILE A 337 -1.56 10.14 -13.44
N ASP A 338 -1.89 11.40 -13.68
CA ASP A 338 -0.97 12.52 -13.55
C ASP A 338 -0.78 12.89 -12.05
N TYR A 339 0.21 12.25 -11.43
CA TYR A 339 0.52 12.43 -10.01
C TYR A 339 1.03 13.84 -9.67
N ILE A 340 1.80 14.46 -10.57
CA ILE A 340 2.38 15.80 -10.34
C ILE A 340 1.25 16.83 -10.32
N LYS A 341 0.35 16.77 -11.30
CA LYS A 341 -0.82 17.65 -11.34
C LYS A 341 -1.71 17.48 -10.10
N ARG A 342 -2.00 16.23 -9.71
CA ARG A 342 -2.82 15.95 -8.51
C ARG A 342 -2.17 16.45 -7.22
N PHE A 343 -0.85 16.35 -7.12
CA PHE A 343 -0.09 16.86 -5.99
C PHE A 343 -0.17 18.40 -5.92
N ASN A 344 0.04 19.08 -7.05
CA ASN A 344 0.00 20.54 -7.14
C ASN A 344 -1.41 21.12 -6.93
N SER A 345 -2.46 20.39 -7.31
CA SER A 345 -3.86 20.81 -7.15
C SER A 345 -4.47 20.41 -5.79
N ARG A 346 -3.67 19.93 -4.84
CA ARG A 346 -4.18 19.38 -3.59
C ARG A 346 -4.57 20.49 -2.61
N ASP A 347 -5.78 20.40 -2.07
CA ASP A 347 -6.20 21.22 -0.94
C ASP A 347 -5.46 20.79 0.34
N ILE A 348 -4.64 21.68 0.91
CA ILE A 348 -3.99 21.48 2.19
C ILE A 348 -5.00 21.83 3.29
N MET A 349 -5.69 20.81 3.82
CA MET A 349 -6.70 20.99 4.89
C MET A 349 -6.15 20.80 6.31
N GLU A 350 -4.89 20.37 6.48
CA GLU A 350 -4.30 20.08 7.80
C GLU A 350 -3.56 21.28 8.40
N ALA A 351 -3.58 21.37 9.73
CA ALA A 351 -2.71 22.30 10.45
C ALA A 351 -1.23 21.98 10.15
N PRO A 352 -0.41 22.99 9.81
CA PRO A 352 0.98 22.78 9.47
C PRO A 352 1.75 22.20 10.67
N ASN A 353 2.47 21.11 10.44
CA ASN A 353 3.44 20.55 11.38
C ASN A 353 4.73 20.20 10.62
N VAL A 354 5.84 20.08 11.35
CA VAL A 354 7.18 19.86 10.76
C VAL A 354 7.20 18.62 9.85
N THR A 355 6.64 17.51 10.33
CA THR A 355 6.55 16.25 9.59
C THR A 355 5.81 16.43 8.25
N ASN A 356 4.69 17.15 8.25
CA ASN A 356 3.90 17.42 7.06
C ASN A 356 4.64 18.33 6.07
N ALA A 357 5.31 19.37 6.57
CA ALA A 357 6.07 20.31 5.76
C ALA A 357 7.27 19.61 5.09
N ILE A 358 8.03 18.81 5.83
CA ILE A 358 9.17 18.06 5.30
C ILE A 358 8.72 16.96 4.34
N SER A 359 7.61 16.27 4.63
CA SER A 359 7.06 15.25 3.72
C SER A 359 6.57 15.88 2.42
N HIS A 360 5.94 17.06 2.49
CA HIS A 360 5.54 17.82 1.30
C HIS A 360 6.77 18.25 0.48
N ALA A 361 7.74 18.91 1.13
CA ALA A 361 8.98 19.34 0.49
C ALA A 361 9.74 18.17 -0.15
N THR A 362 9.80 17.02 0.52
CA THR A 362 10.38 15.79 -0.03
C THR A 362 9.75 15.40 -1.36
N VAL A 363 8.42 15.43 -1.45
CA VAL A 363 7.71 15.07 -2.68
C VAL A 363 7.88 16.13 -3.76
N THR A 364 7.81 17.41 -3.40
CA THR A 364 8.09 18.53 -4.32
C THR A 364 9.49 18.39 -4.93
N THR A 365 10.52 18.26 -4.09
CA THR A 365 11.91 18.09 -4.54
C THR A 365 12.10 16.84 -5.39
N ALA A 366 11.43 15.74 -5.05
CA ALA A 366 11.51 14.52 -5.86
C ALA A 366 10.90 14.72 -7.26
N HIS A 367 9.81 15.48 -7.39
CA HIS A 367 9.20 15.80 -8.69
C HIS A 367 10.06 16.77 -9.49
N ASP A 368 10.52 17.86 -8.87
CA ASP A 368 11.31 18.91 -9.53
C ASP A 368 12.64 18.37 -10.09
N LEU A 369 13.27 17.45 -9.37
CA LEU A 369 14.56 16.87 -9.76
C LEU A 369 14.43 15.58 -10.58
N GLY A 370 13.21 15.09 -10.83
CA GLY A 370 13.00 13.81 -11.50
C GLY A 370 13.65 12.63 -10.76
N ALA A 371 13.58 12.63 -9.43
CA ALA A 371 14.24 11.61 -8.60
C ALA A 371 13.69 10.19 -8.90
N THR A 372 14.59 9.21 -8.95
CA THR A 372 14.25 7.81 -9.20
C THR A 372 13.42 7.21 -8.06
N ALA A 373 13.70 7.62 -6.81
CA ALA A 373 12.96 7.16 -5.64
C ALA A 373 13.04 8.17 -4.47
N ILE A 374 12.07 8.07 -3.56
CA ILE A 374 12.19 8.64 -2.22
C ILE A 374 12.58 7.52 -1.26
N ILE A 375 13.70 7.67 -0.55
CA ILE A 375 14.13 6.73 0.48
C ILE A 375 13.80 7.33 1.84
N THR A 376 13.20 6.54 2.73
CA THR A 376 12.94 7.01 4.08
C THR A 376 13.30 5.98 5.13
N VAL A 377 13.91 6.43 6.22
CA VAL A 377 14.22 5.59 7.37
C VAL A 377 13.22 5.87 8.49
N THR A 378 12.62 4.82 9.03
CA THR A 378 11.52 4.96 10.00
C THR A 378 11.43 3.80 10.98
N LYS A 379 11.24 4.12 12.27
CA LYS A 379 11.02 3.12 13.32
C LYS A 379 9.57 2.64 13.46
N THR A 380 8.60 3.44 13.02
CA THR A 380 7.15 3.16 13.19
C THR A 380 6.37 3.15 11.88
N GLY A 381 7.05 3.38 10.76
CA GLY A 381 6.44 3.56 9.44
C GLY A 381 5.78 4.93 9.23
N GLN A 382 5.79 5.82 10.23
CA GLN A 382 5.06 7.09 10.15
C GLN A 382 5.58 7.97 9.01
N THR A 383 6.89 8.13 8.87
CA THR A 383 7.49 8.93 7.80
C THR A 383 7.06 8.42 6.43
N ALA A 384 7.15 7.11 6.19
CA ALA A 384 6.72 6.49 4.95
C ALA A 384 5.23 6.73 4.65
N ARG A 385 4.36 6.65 5.67
CA ARG A 385 2.93 6.96 5.53
C ARG A 385 2.68 8.44 5.21
N MET A 386 3.42 9.34 5.84
CA MET A 386 3.28 10.79 5.59
C MET A 386 3.73 11.18 4.19
N ILE A 387 4.75 10.54 3.63
CA ILE A 387 5.15 10.73 2.22
C ILE A 387 4.10 10.09 1.30
N SER A 388 3.70 8.85 1.60
CA SER A 388 2.69 8.09 0.84
C SER A 388 1.39 8.87 0.66
N LYS A 389 0.98 9.62 1.68
CA LYS A 389 -0.21 10.47 1.64
C LYS A 389 -0.18 11.49 0.51
N TYR A 390 1.00 11.96 0.08
CA TYR A 390 1.19 12.91 -1.03
C TYR A 390 1.23 12.28 -2.41
N ARG A 391 1.10 10.94 -2.48
CA ARG A 391 0.97 10.18 -3.71
C ARG A 391 2.06 10.50 -4.76
N PRO A 392 3.36 10.45 -4.40
CA PRO A 392 4.43 10.80 -5.33
C PRO A 392 4.44 9.91 -6.59
N LEU A 393 4.86 10.50 -7.71
CA LEU A 393 5.11 9.80 -8.98
C LEU A 393 6.20 8.73 -8.85
N CYS A 394 7.31 9.05 -8.20
CA CYS A 394 8.37 8.07 -7.92
C CYS A 394 7.94 7.08 -6.81
N PRO A 395 8.52 5.88 -6.75
CA PRO A 395 8.31 4.96 -5.63
C PRO A 395 8.89 5.49 -4.31
N ILE A 396 8.36 4.97 -3.20
CA ILE A 396 8.87 5.22 -1.85
C ILE A 396 9.53 3.94 -1.35
N ILE A 397 10.76 4.02 -0.87
CA ILE A 397 11.52 2.92 -0.28
C ILE A 397 11.54 3.13 1.23
N GLY A 398 10.77 2.30 1.96
CA GLY A 398 10.60 2.42 3.40
C GLY A 398 11.58 1.52 4.15
N CYS A 399 12.63 2.10 4.71
CA CYS A 399 13.67 1.40 5.46
C CYS A 399 13.32 1.33 6.95
N SER A 400 13.34 0.13 7.52
CA SER A 400 13.11 -0.08 8.95
C SER A 400 13.98 -1.22 9.48
N THR A 401 14.39 -1.11 10.74
CA THR A 401 15.11 -2.18 11.46
C THR A 401 14.15 -3.22 12.05
N ASN A 402 12.85 -2.91 12.11
CA ASN A 402 11.82 -3.79 12.62
C ASN A 402 11.02 -4.42 11.46
N MET A 403 11.08 -5.76 11.35
CA MET A 403 10.37 -6.52 10.33
C MET A 403 8.84 -6.42 10.44
N GLN A 404 8.27 -6.27 11.64
CA GLN A 404 6.83 -6.03 11.80
C GLN A 404 6.44 -4.69 11.16
N VAL A 405 7.27 -3.67 11.31
CA VAL A 405 7.04 -2.35 10.69
C VAL A 405 7.20 -2.45 9.17
N CYS A 406 8.16 -3.24 8.66
CA CYS A 406 8.25 -3.53 7.23
C CYS A 406 6.96 -4.16 6.68
N ARG A 407 6.41 -5.15 7.39
CA ARG A 407 5.11 -5.75 7.02
C ARG A 407 3.98 -4.72 7.06
N GLN A 408 3.90 -3.91 8.11
CA GLN A 408 2.89 -2.86 8.22
C GLN A 408 2.99 -1.81 7.10
N MET A 409 4.22 -1.43 6.72
CA MET A 409 4.46 -0.54 5.59
C MET A 409 4.10 -1.18 4.25
N ASN A 410 4.04 -2.51 4.14
CA ASN A 410 3.63 -3.18 2.91
C ASN A 410 2.15 -2.92 2.55
N LEU A 411 1.34 -2.42 3.49
CA LEU A 411 -0.02 -1.91 3.24
C LEU A 411 -0.04 -0.42 2.86
N SER A 412 1.08 0.31 2.93
CA SER A 412 1.13 1.75 2.61
C SER A 412 1.27 1.97 1.11
N TRP A 413 0.43 2.82 0.53
CA TRP A 413 0.43 3.10 -0.91
C TRP A 413 1.81 3.54 -1.40
N GLY A 414 2.30 2.95 -2.49
CA GLY A 414 3.56 3.33 -3.14
C GLY A 414 4.83 3.01 -2.35
N VAL A 415 4.72 2.40 -1.15
CA VAL A 415 5.86 2.07 -0.29
C VAL A 415 6.34 0.64 -0.54
N THR A 416 7.59 0.49 -0.93
CA THR A 416 8.30 -0.80 -0.94
C THR A 416 9.17 -0.87 0.32
N PRO A 417 8.82 -1.70 1.32
CA PRO A 417 9.59 -1.77 2.55
C PRO A 417 10.85 -2.62 2.38
N ILE A 418 11.96 -2.18 2.97
CA ILE A 418 13.22 -2.93 3.04
C ILE A 418 13.72 -2.97 4.49
N SER A 419 14.24 -4.13 4.89
CA SER A 419 14.89 -4.29 6.19
C SER A 419 16.30 -3.73 6.13
N VAL A 420 16.66 -2.89 7.11
CA VAL A 420 18.00 -2.32 7.24
C VAL A 420 18.54 -2.56 8.65
N GLU A 421 19.85 -2.41 8.82
CA GLU A 421 20.49 -2.54 10.13
C GLU A 421 20.41 -1.21 10.88
N GLU A 422 20.40 -1.26 12.20
CA GLU A 422 20.48 -0.04 13.01
C GLU A 422 21.88 0.56 12.91
N LYS A 423 21.95 1.87 12.67
CA LYS A 423 23.18 2.67 12.70
C LYS A 423 22.97 3.83 13.66
N THR A 424 24.05 4.29 14.28
CA THR A 424 24.02 5.38 15.28
C THR A 424 24.31 6.74 14.66
N ILE A 425 24.97 6.77 13.50
CA ILE A 425 25.32 7.99 12.76
C ILE A 425 24.37 8.16 11.57
N THR A 426 23.86 9.38 11.41
CA THR A 426 22.86 9.72 10.38
C THR A 426 23.35 9.42 8.96
N ASP A 427 24.56 9.86 8.60
CA ASP A 427 25.09 9.63 7.25
C ASP A 427 25.34 8.13 6.98
N GLU A 428 25.92 7.39 7.94
CA GLU A 428 26.08 5.94 7.81
C GLU A 428 24.75 5.21 7.60
N LEU A 429 23.68 5.66 8.27
CA LEU A 429 22.35 5.09 8.09
C LEU A 429 21.79 5.36 6.69
N PHE A 430 22.05 6.55 6.14
CA PHE A 430 21.59 6.92 4.82
C PHE A 430 22.34 6.16 3.73
N ASP A 431 23.66 6.09 3.82
CA ASP A 431 24.49 5.35 2.88
C ASP A 431 24.11 3.86 2.92
N HIS A 432 23.95 3.28 4.12
CA HIS A 432 23.48 1.90 4.26
C HIS A 432 22.07 1.69 3.67
N SER A 433 21.17 2.65 3.82
CA SER A 433 19.81 2.55 3.24
C SER A 433 19.83 2.61 1.71
N VAL A 434 20.72 3.42 1.13
CA VAL A 434 20.96 3.49 -0.31
C VAL A 434 21.56 2.18 -0.82
N ASP A 435 22.58 1.65 -0.15
CA ASP A 435 23.20 0.37 -0.49
C ASP A 435 22.20 -0.79 -0.48
N MET A 436 21.32 -0.82 0.52
CA MET A 436 20.27 -1.84 0.61
C MET A 436 19.23 -1.67 -0.50
N ALA A 437 18.90 -0.44 -0.89
CA ALA A 437 18.04 -0.17 -2.04
C ALA A 437 18.68 -0.61 -3.37
N VAL A 438 19.99 -0.43 -3.54
CA VAL A 438 20.77 -0.93 -4.69
C VAL A 438 20.78 -2.45 -4.72
N LYS A 439 21.09 -3.11 -3.59
CA LYS A 439 21.07 -4.58 -3.47
C LYS A 439 19.68 -5.18 -3.76
N ALA A 440 18.62 -4.47 -3.43
CA ALA A 440 17.24 -4.85 -3.74
C ALA A 440 16.84 -4.57 -5.20
N GLY A 441 17.69 -3.94 -6.01
CA GLY A 441 17.42 -3.57 -7.39
C GLY A 441 16.39 -2.45 -7.56
N LEU A 442 16.18 -1.64 -6.53
CA LEU A 442 15.18 -0.56 -6.52
C LEU A 442 15.73 0.76 -7.05
N VAL A 443 17.05 0.96 -6.94
CA VAL A 443 17.82 2.06 -7.49
C VAL A 443 19.16 1.52 -8.02
N SER A 444 19.80 2.26 -8.90
CA SER A 444 21.09 1.95 -9.51
C SER A 444 22.05 3.13 -9.31
N SER A 445 23.35 2.86 -9.39
CA SER A 445 24.35 3.93 -9.34
C SER A 445 24.10 4.98 -10.42
N GLY A 446 24.37 6.24 -10.09
CA GLY A 446 23.98 7.39 -10.89
C GLY A 446 22.53 7.82 -10.70
N ASP A 447 21.64 7.04 -10.06
CA ASP A 447 20.28 7.53 -9.77
C ASP A 447 20.29 8.69 -8.79
N LEU A 448 19.31 9.60 -8.95
CA LEU A 448 19.06 10.66 -7.97
C LEU A 448 17.95 10.22 -7.03
N VAL A 449 18.18 10.27 -5.73
CA VAL A 449 17.20 9.93 -4.70
C VAL A 449 17.00 11.08 -3.73
N VAL A 450 15.79 11.17 -3.17
CA VAL A 450 15.51 12.08 -2.06
C VAL A 450 15.35 11.27 -0.78
N ILE A 451 16.17 11.54 0.21
CA ILE A 451 16.20 10.85 1.50
C ILE A 451 15.48 11.72 2.54
N THR A 452 14.60 11.11 3.34
CA THR A 452 13.98 11.80 4.47
C THR A 452 13.86 10.91 5.71
N ALA A 453 14.09 11.50 6.88
CA ALA A 453 14.08 10.80 8.16
C ALA A 453 13.74 11.72 9.33
N GLY A 454 13.67 11.11 10.51
CA GLY A 454 13.61 11.80 11.79
C GLY A 454 14.94 11.77 12.52
N VAL A 455 15.45 12.94 12.90
CA VAL A 455 16.65 13.08 13.74
C VAL A 455 16.31 13.79 15.07
N PRO A 456 16.92 13.40 16.20
CA PRO A 456 17.96 12.37 16.33
C PRO A 456 17.46 10.95 16.08
N LEU A 457 18.35 10.12 15.53
CA LEU A 457 18.03 8.74 15.18
C LEU A 457 17.57 7.98 16.43
N GLY A 458 16.57 7.11 16.24
CA GLY A 458 16.07 6.27 17.31
C GLY A 458 14.86 6.83 18.07
N ILE A 459 14.57 8.12 17.94
CA ILE A 459 13.36 8.74 18.48
C ILE A 459 12.26 8.72 17.42
N SER A 460 11.09 8.19 17.77
CA SER A 460 9.93 8.18 16.87
C SER A 460 9.12 9.47 16.97
N GLY A 461 8.38 9.81 15.91
CA GLY A 461 7.37 10.89 15.95
C GLY A 461 7.74 12.20 15.26
N THR A 462 8.99 12.40 14.86
CA THR A 462 9.43 13.64 14.21
C THR A 462 10.11 13.36 12.88
N THR A 463 9.51 13.74 11.75
CA THR A 463 10.22 13.80 10.46
C THR A 463 10.67 15.23 10.24
N ASN A 464 11.98 15.47 10.19
CA ASN A 464 12.54 16.82 10.19
C ASN A 464 13.75 17.01 9.26
N LEU A 465 14.16 15.98 8.50
CA LEU A 465 15.32 16.04 7.61
C LEU A 465 14.94 15.67 6.18
N LEU A 466 15.51 16.39 5.22
CA LEU A 466 15.51 16.10 3.78
C LEU A 466 16.94 16.20 3.25
N LYS A 467 17.39 15.22 2.47
CA LYS A 467 18.71 15.18 1.80
C LYS A 467 18.51 14.71 0.36
N VAL A 468 19.06 15.43 -0.61
CA VAL A 468 19.18 14.94 -2.00
C VAL A 468 20.50 14.19 -2.11
N HIS A 469 20.49 13.02 -2.76
CA HIS A 469 21.65 12.14 -2.83
C HIS A 469 21.74 11.48 -4.20
N VAL A 470 22.95 11.41 -4.76
CA VAL A 470 23.25 10.65 -5.97
C VAL A 470 23.78 9.29 -5.53
N VAL A 471 23.20 8.21 -6.05
CA VAL A 471 23.57 6.84 -5.70
C VAL A 471 24.95 6.50 -6.27
N GLY A 472 25.82 5.92 -5.43
CA GLY A 472 27.19 5.56 -5.79
C GLY A 472 28.19 6.69 -5.61
N ASP A 473 29.48 6.40 -5.78
CA ASP A 473 30.53 7.40 -5.61
C ASP A 473 30.67 8.26 -6.85
N VAL A 474 30.36 9.55 -6.73
CA VAL A 474 30.75 10.55 -7.71
C VAL A 474 32.26 10.75 -7.58
N LEU A 475 33.01 10.17 -8.51
CA LEU A 475 34.46 10.26 -8.56
C LEU A 475 34.91 11.66 -8.99
N LEU A 476 34.11 12.31 -9.83
CA LEU A 476 34.41 13.61 -10.43
C LEU A 476 33.13 14.28 -10.93
N SER A 477 33.11 15.61 -10.96
CA SER A 477 32.08 16.41 -11.64
C SER A 477 32.71 17.48 -12.53
N GLY A 478 31.96 17.95 -13.51
CA GLY A 478 32.33 19.03 -14.42
C GLY A 478 31.13 19.48 -15.26
N SER A 479 31.39 20.25 -16.29
CA SER A 479 30.37 20.71 -17.25
C SER A 479 30.16 19.68 -18.33
N GLY A 480 28.98 19.06 -18.35
CA GLY A 480 28.57 18.16 -19.42
C GLY A 480 28.30 18.91 -20.73
N VAL A 481 28.80 18.39 -21.86
CA VAL A 481 28.70 19.06 -23.17
C VAL A 481 27.60 18.45 -24.04
N THR A 482 27.46 17.13 -24.00
CA THR A 482 26.52 16.35 -24.82
C THR A 482 25.49 15.64 -23.93
N HIS A 483 24.43 15.08 -24.52
CA HIS A 483 23.34 14.44 -23.77
C HIS A 483 23.45 12.91 -23.70
N HIS A 484 24.67 12.38 -23.78
CA HIS A 484 24.93 10.94 -23.81
C HIS A 484 25.53 10.43 -22.50
N VAL A 485 25.45 9.10 -22.33
CA VAL A 485 26.09 8.38 -21.23
C VAL A 485 26.96 7.27 -21.82
N ALA A 486 28.18 7.13 -21.34
CA ALA A 486 29.07 6.03 -21.71
C ALA A 486 29.58 5.29 -20.49
N CYS A 487 29.82 3.98 -20.66
CA CYS A 487 30.47 3.14 -19.67
C CYS A 487 31.71 2.53 -20.32
N GLY A 488 32.87 2.74 -19.70
CA GLY A 488 34.16 2.34 -20.25
C GLY A 488 35.26 2.36 -19.21
N ASN A 489 36.40 1.77 -19.55
CA ASN A 489 37.59 1.87 -18.69
C ASN A 489 38.20 3.26 -18.87
N LEU A 490 38.67 3.84 -17.77
CA LEU A 490 39.40 5.08 -17.82
C LEU A 490 40.80 4.86 -18.41
N CYS A 491 41.17 5.70 -19.37
CA CYS A 491 42.54 5.90 -19.80
C CYS A 491 42.98 7.29 -19.34
N VAL A 492 43.62 7.34 -18.17
CA VAL A 492 44.09 8.58 -17.55
C VAL A 492 45.49 8.90 -18.04
N CYS A 493 45.62 10.06 -18.67
CA CYS A 493 46.84 10.51 -19.34
C CYS A 493 47.18 11.93 -18.88
N ARG A 494 48.45 12.20 -18.59
CA ARG A 494 48.93 13.54 -18.22
C ARG A 494 49.14 14.43 -19.43
N ASP A 495 49.44 13.82 -20.56
CA ASP A 495 49.72 14.49 -21.83
C ASP A 495 49.29 13.63 -23.03
N GLU A 496 49.40 14.23 -24.21
CA GLU A 496 48.97 13.63 -25.48
C GLU A 496 49.87 12.45 -25.92
N GLU A 497 51.12 12.42 -25.48
CA GLU A 497 52.06 11.32 -25.77
C GLU A 497 51.75 10.08 -24.91
N GLU A 498 51.27 10.28 -23.68
CA GLU A 498 50.73 9.22 -22.84
C GLU A 498 49.43 8.66 -23.43
N ALA A 499 48.54 9.53 -23.95
CA ALA A 499 47.32 9.10 -24.63
C ALA A 499 47.63 8.21 -25.85
N LYS A 500 48.57 8.61 -26.71
CA LYS A 500 49.00 7.82 -27.88
C LYS A 500 49.55 6.43 -27.52
N ARG A 501 50.15 6.28 -26.34
CA ARG A 501 50.75 5.00 -25.90
C ARG A 501 49.78 4.10 -25.15
N ASN A 502 48.92 4.67 -24.31
CA ASN A 502 48.17 3.92 -23.32
C ASN A 502 46.70 3.70 -23.70
N PHE A 503 46.15 4.51 -24.61
CA PHE A 503 44.74 4.45 -24.96
C PHE A 503 44.38 3.17 -25.72
N LYS A 504 43.23 2.60 -25.39
CA LYS A 504 42.62 1.48 -26.12
C LYS A 504 41.25 1.88 -26.64
N HIS A 505 40.90 1.35 -27.81
CA HIS A 505 39.61 1.60 -28.43
C HIS A 505 38.45 1.32 -27.46
N GLY A 506 37.54 2.28 -27.30
CA GLY A 506 36.39 2.20 -26.41
C GLY A 506 36.65 2.64 -24.96
N ASP A 507 37.88 3.01 -24.60
CA ASP A 507 38.16 3.63 -23.30
C ASP A 507 37.56 5.04 -23.20
N ILE A 508 37.34 5.50 -21.97
CA ILE A 508 37.03 6.90 -21.66
C ILE A 508 38.36 7.63 -21.46
N LEU A 509 38.65 8.59 -22.33
CA LEU A 509 39.89 9.36 -22.29
C LEU A 509 39.81 10.44 -21.20
N VAL A 510 40.74 10.42 -20.25
CA VAL A 510 40.89 11.47 -19.22
C VAL A 510 42.22 12.18 -19.44
N ILE A 511 42.19 13.46 -19.77
CA ILE A 511 43.39 14.24 -20.08
C ILE A 511 43.20 15.73 -19.75
N PRO A 512 44.22 16.45 -19.24
CA PRO A 512 44.06 17.86 -18.87
C PRO A 512 43.56 18.75 -20.02
N ARG A 513 44.05 18.51 -21.24
CA ARG A 513 43.71 19.25 -22.46
C ARG A 513 43.78 18.37 -23.69
N THR A 514 43.07 18.76 -24.74
CA THR A 514 43.09 18.06 -26.04
C THR A 514 43.47 19.02 -27.16
N SER A 515 44.05 18.47 -28.23
CA SER A 515 44.39 19.16 -29.46
C SER A 515 44.14 18.26 -30.68
N ASN A 516 44.37 18.79 -31.89
CA ASN A 516 44.24 18.04 -33.13
C ASN A 516 45.21 16.84 -33.22
N GLU A 517 46.30 16.80 -32.44
CA GLU A 517 47.29 15.73 -32.50
C GLU A 517 46.76 14.36 -32.01
N ILE A 518 45.71 14.37 -31.20
CA ILE A 518 45.08 13.16 -30.64
C ILE A 518 43.66 12.95 -31.18
N LEU A 519 43.28 13.62 -32.27
CA LEU A 519 41.94 13.53 -32.83
C LEU A 519 41.54 12.09 -33.19
N ASP A 520 42.48 11.29 -33.69
CA ASP A 520 42.21 9.88 -34.04
C ASP A 520 41.97 9.00 -32.81
N ILE A 521 42.52 9.37 -31.66
CA ILE A 521 42.23 8.74 -30.36
C ILE A 521 40.84 9.15 -29.89
N MET A 522 40.52 10.44 -29.96
CA MET A 522 39.21 10.98 -29.57
C MET A 522 38.06 10.32 -30.36
N LYS A 523 38.26 10.03 -31.65
CA LYS A 523 37.29 9.28 -32.49
C LYS A 523 37.02 7.86 -32.01
N GLN A 524 37.98 7.25 -31.32
CA GLN A 524 37.88 5.87 -30.83
C GLN A 524 37.45 5.80 -29.36
N ALA A 525 37.34 6.94 -28.68
CA ALA A 525 36.92 7.03 -27.29
C ALA A 525 35.41 6.84 -27.16
N SER A 526 35.00 6.13 -26.11
CA SER A 526 33.59 6.05 -25.74
C SER A 526 33.11 7.31 -25.01
N GLY A 527 34.03 8.11 -24.48
CA GLY A 527 33.77 9.40 -23.87
C GLY A 527 35.05 10.15 -23.51
N ILE A 528 34.95 11.44 -23.19
CA ILE A 528 36.10 12.31 -22.93
C ILE A 528 35.88 13.12 -21.64
N ILE A 529 36.88 13.17 -20.78
CA ILE A 529 36.93 14.01 -19.58
C ILE A 529 38.15 14.93 -19.68
N THR A 530 37.95 16.24 -19.51
CA THR A 530 39.05 17.21 -19.52
C THR A 530 38.98 18.22 -18.39
N GLU A 531 40.15 18.68 -17.97
CA GLU A 531 40.30 19.71 -16.92
C GLU A 531 40.10 21.12 -17.48
N ILE A 532 40.36 21.35 -18.78
CA ILE A 532 40.02 22.62 -19.44
C ILE A 532 38.51 22.79 -19.45
N ASP A 533 38.06 23.93 -18.93
CA ASP A 533 36.66 24.35 -18.95
C ASP A 533 36.31 25.10 -20.25
N GLY A 534 35.02 25.16 -20.54
CA GLY A 534 34.44 25.92 -21.65
C GLY A 534 33.81 25.04 -22.73
N LEU A 535 32.58 25.41 -23.12
CA LEU A 535 31.83 24.77 -24.20
C LEU A 535 32.45 24.98 -25.60
N ASN A 536 33.38 25.94 -25.71
CA ASN A 536 34.15 26.20 -26.93
C ASN A 536 35.55 25.56 -26.88
N SER A 537 35.83 24.73 -25.87
CA SER A 537 37.10 24.00 -25.80
C SER A 537 37.19 22.97 -26.93
N HIS A 538 38.41 22.58 -27.28
CA HIS A 538 38.64 21.60 -28.34
C HIS A 538 37.88 20.29 -28.09
N ALA A 539 37.88 19.79 -26.85
CA ALA A 539 37.14 18.57 -26.49
C ALA A 539 35.63 18.73 -26.59
N ALA A 540 35.08 19.89 -26.23
CA ALA A 540 33.65 20.14 -26.35
C ALA A 540 33.22 20.15 -27.83
N ILE A 541 33.96 20.85 -28.68
CA ILE A 541 33.68 20.93 -30.13
C ILE A 541 33.79 19.55 -30.78
N VAL A 542 34.85 18.80 -30.48
CA VAL A 542 35.03 17.45 -31.02
C VAL A 542 33.98 16.48 -30.47
N GLY A 543 33.65 16.55 -29.19
CA GLY A 543 32.60 15.76 -28.55
C GLY A 543 31.23 15.94 -29.21
N LEU A 544 30.84 17.18 -29.48
CA LEU A 544 29.61 17.51 -30.20
C LEU A 544 29.63 16.98 -31.65
N ALA A 545 30.77 17.11 -32.34
CA ALA A 545 30.90 16.64 -33.72
C ALA A 545 30.89 15.11 -33.84
N LEU A 546 31.42 14.40 -32.85
CA LEU A 546 31.48 12.93 -32.80
C LEU A 546 30.27 12.30 -32.12
N ASP A 547 29.39 13.11 -31.53
CA ASP A 547 28.23 12.67 -30.76
C ASP A 547 28.56 11.69 -29.62
N ILE A 548 29.66 11.96 -28.90
CA ILE A 548 30.11 11.18 -27.73
C ILE A 548 29.97 11.98 -26.43
N PRO A 549 29.77 11.32 -25.28
CA PRO A 549 29.70 11.98 -23.98
C PRO A 549 31.01 12.69 -23.64
N VAL A 550 30.92 13.98 -23.31
CA VAL A 550 32.07 14.80 -22.89
C VAL A 550 31.76 15.61 -21.64
N ILE A 551 32.70 15.59 -20.69
CA ILE A 551 32.73 16.48 -19.53
C ILE A 551 33.98 17.36 -19.60
N VAL A 552 33.79 18.67 -19.53
CA VAL A 552 34.84 19.69 -19.48
C VAL A 552 34.90 20.34 -18.10
N GLY A 553 35.97 21.06 -17.78
CA GLY A 553 36.13 21.74 -16.48
C GLY A 553 36.17 20.79 -15.29
N ALA A 554 36.56 19.54 -15.51
CA ALA A 554 36.57 18.52 -14.49
C ALA A 554 37.89 18.60 -13.70
N GLU A 555 37.95 19.51 -12.71
CA GLU A 555 39.20 19.88 -12.05
C GLU A 555 39.99 18.69 -11.48
N ASN A 556 41.29 18.63 -11.81
CA ASN A 556 42.22 17.59 -11.35
C ASN A 556 41.79 16.15 -11.73
N ALA A 557 40.99 15.97 -12.79
CA ALA A 557 40.58 14.67 -13.30
C ALA A 557 41.75 13.71 -13.46
N SER A 558 42.86 14.18 -14.04
CA SER A 558 44.05 13.38 -14.34
C SER A 558 44.81 12.94 -13.09
N LEU A 559 44.58 13.59 -11.95
CA LEU A 559 45.20 13.26 -10.66
C LEU A 559 44.30 12.41 -9.77
N ARG A 560 42.99 12.60 -9.85
CA ARG A 560 42.00 11.92 -9.00
C ARG A 560 41.58 10.57 -9.56
N LEU A 561 41.48 10.46 -10.87
CA LEU A 561 41.07 9.23 -11.53
C LEU A 561 42.26 8.31 -11.79
N LYS A 562 42.00 7.00 -11.89
CA LYS A 562 43.03 5.99 -12.15
C LYS A 562 42.69 5.17 -13.39
N SER A 563 43.69 4.94 -14.23
CA SER A 563 43.54 4.13 -15.44
C SER A 563 43.13 2.69 -15.11
N GLY A 564 42.30 2.10 -15.96
CA GLY A 564 41.81 0.72 -15.82
C GLY A 564 40.58 0.56 -14.91
N THR A 565 40.18 1.61 -14.18
CA THR A 565 38.89 1.62 -13.47
C THR A 565 37.76 1.79 -14.49
N THR A 566 36.78 0.88 -14.49
CA THR A 566 35.56 1.06 -15.26
C THR A 566 34.66 2.08 -14.56
N VAL A 567 34.18 3.08 -15.29
CA VAL A 567 33.28 4.11 -14.77
C VAL A 567 32.14 4.38 -15.73
N THR A 568 31.11 5.05 -15.22
CA THR A 568 30.08 5.65 -16.06
C THR A 568 30.32 7.16 -16.16
N LEU A 569 30.41 7.65 -17.39
CA LEU A 569 30.46 9.07 -17.74
C LEU A 569 29.04 9.53 -18.13
N ASP A 570 28.41 10.36 -17.30
CA ASP A 570 27.11 10.96 -17.58
C ASP A 570 27.29 12.43 -17.96
N ALA A 571 27.26 12.71 -19.27
CA ALA A 571 27.40 14.07 -19.79
C ALA A 571 26.11 14.89 -19.64
N VAL A 572 24.94 14.28 -19.40
CA VAL A 572 23.71 15.02 -19.11
C VAL A 572 23.82 15.71 -17.75
N ARG A 573 24.37 14.98 -16.77
CA ARG A 573 24.52 15.47 -15.39
C ARG A 573 25.89 16.07 -15.08
N GLY A 574 26.87 15.86 -15.96
CA GLY A 574 28.24 16.33 -15.76
C GLY A 574 28.96 15.59 -14.63
N ILE A 575 28.74 14.28 -14.49
CA ILE A 575 29.36 13.47 -13.41
C ILE A 575 30.02 12.19 -13.93
N VAL A 576 31.02 11.72 -13.18
CA VAL A 576 31.69 10.42 -13.36
C VAL A 576 31.43 9.57 -12.13
N CYS A 577 30.86 8.37 -12.33
CA CYS A 577 30.50 7.46 -11.23
C CYS A 577 31.30 6.15 -11.29
N SER A 578 31.65 5.59 -10.13
CA SER A 578 32.49 4.40 -9.97
C SER A 578 31.87 3.08 -10.46
N ASP A 579 30.55 3.03 -10.64
CA ASP A 579 29.83 1.80 -10.97
C ASP A 579 29.38 1.73 -12.43
N LYS A 580 29.19 0.49 -12.92
CA LYS A 580 28.59 0.21 -14.23
C LYS A 580 27.10 0.53 -14.19
N VAL A 581 26.67 1.62 -14.81
CA VAL A 581 25.26 1.83 -15.11
C VAL A 581 24.86 0.83 -16.19
N ALA A 582 23.84 0.01 -15.93
CA ALA A 582 23.21 -0.77 -16.97
C ALA A 582 22.55 0.20 -17.96
N LEU A 583 23.19 0.45 -19.10
CA LEU A 583 22.60 1.21 -20.19
C LEU A 583 21.29 0.51 -20.57
N LYS A 584 20.15 1.10 -20.19
CA LYS A 584 18.84 0.67 -20.69
C LYS A 584 18.90 0.87 -22.20
N LYS A 585 18.92 -0.22 -22.96
CA LYS A 585 18.63 -0.16 -24.39
C LYS A 585 17.22 0.42 -24.49
N GLU A 586 17.10 1.63 -25.03
CA GLU A 586 15.83 2.12 -25.51
C GLU A 586 15.26 1.08 -26.48
N GLN A 587 14.05 0.60 -26.18
CA GLN A 587 13.19 -0.16 -27.09
C GLN A 587 11.93 0.65 -27.31
#